data_AF-A0A3C1P9F7-F1
#
_entry.id   AF-A0A3C1P9F7-F1
#
_cell.length_a   1.000
_cell.length_b   1.000
_cell.length_c   1.000
_cell.angle_alpha   90.00
_cell.angle_beta   90.00
_cell.angle_gamma   90.00
#
_symmetry.space_group_name_H-M   'P 1'
#
loop_
_entity.id
_entity.type
_entity.pdbx_description
1 polymer ?
#
loop_
_entity_poly.entity_id
_entity_poly.type
_entity_poly.pdbx_seq_one_letter_code
_entity_poly.pdbx_strand_id
1 'polypeptide(L)'
;MQNEGYGVSVEGDIKGEIGGNTFENTGYGISLKNQAAPLIRDNAIVENRSGILIAGDSQPILRQNLIERNSGDGVVIMNQATPDLGTAQTPGGNTIRNNGGFDVQNAGTASLTSFGNILSPNRVKGNIQVVTQSVPTAASATLFVNSATGNDSASGGQSTPLKTIAKAIISAQSGTLIQVAPGSYNAATGEVFPLIVRSGVTIVGK
;
A
#
# COMPACT_ATOMS: atom_id res chain seq x y z
N MET A 1 -21.39 18.65 16.44
CA MET A 1 -20.17 19.16 17.08
C MET A 1 -18.99 18.65 16.26
N GLN A 2 -18.23 19.55 15.64
CA GLN A 2 -17.04 19.21 14.84
C GLN A 2 -15.83 19.39 15.75
N ASN A 3 -14.97 18.37 15.84
CA ASN A 3 -13.70 18.51 16.57
C ASN A 3 -12.78 19.42 15.74
N GLU A 4 -12.46 20.61 16.24
CA GLU A 4 -11.53 21.53 15.57
C GLU A 4 -10.07 21.03 15.58
N GLY A 5 -9.77 19.98 16.36
CA GLY A 5 -8.44 19.37 16.51
C GLY A 5 -8.07 18.31 15.46
N TYR A 6 -6.83 17.82 15.54
CA TYR A 6 -6.29 16.72 14.74
C TYR A 6 -6.80 15.36 15.27
N GLY A 7 -7.10 14.39 14.39
CA GLY A 7 -7.39 13.01 14.77
C GLY A 7 -6.17 12.32 15.37
N VAL A 8 -5.05 12.34 14.64
CA VAL A 8 -3.71 11.97 15.14
C VAL A 8 -2.70 13.02 14.71
N SER A 9 -1.85 13.49 15.64
CA SER A 9 -0.70 14.34 15.33
C SER A 9 0.59 13.58 15.66
N VAL A 10 1.45 13.39 14.65
CA VAL A 10 2.79 12.82 14.81
C VAL A 10 3.80 13.92 14.55
N GLU A 11 4.57 14.27 15.57
CA GLU A 11 5.56 15.34 15.50
C GLU A 11 6.92 14.81 15.98
N GLY A 12 7.96 14.95 15.15
CA GLY A 12 9.33 14.49 15.45
C GLY A 12 9.80 13.31 14.59
N ASP A 13 10.94 12.71 14.93
CA ASP A 13 11.51 11.55 14.22
C ASP A 13 10.81 10.24 14.63
N ILE A 14 9.61 10.02 14.09
CA ILE A 14 8.78 8.84 14.37
C ILE A 14 8.67 7.97 13.12
N LYS A 15 9.08 6.70 13.24
CA LYS A 15 9.07 5.69 12.16
C LYS A 15 8.06 4.56 12.39
N GLY A 16 7.09 4.79 13.29
CA GLY A 16 6.08 3.81 13.67
C GLY A 16 5.10 3.48 12.55
N GLU A 17 4.20 2.54 12.82
CA GLU A 17 3.12 2.18 11.90
C GLU A 17 1.78 2.74 12.39
N ILE A 18 1.00 3.31 11.49
CA ILE A 18 -0.41 3.65 11.71
C ILE A 18 -1.20 2.81 10.71
N GLY A 19 -1.89 1.77 11.16
CA GLY A 19 -2.64 0.95 10.23
C GLY A 19 -3.86 0.22 10.75
N GLY A 20 -4.81 -0.04 9.84
CA GLY A 20 -6.07 -0.73 10.12
C GLY A 20 -7.11 0.10 10.89
N ASN A 21 -7.02 1.44 10.89
CA ASN A 21 -7.89 2.32 11.68
C ASN A 21 -8.83 3.16 10.81
N THR A 22 -9.90 3.66 11.44
CA THR A 22 -10.79 4.66 10.84
C THR A 22 -10.60 6.01 11.53
N PHE A 23 -10.34 7.06 10.75
CA PHE A 23 -10.25 8.45 11.19
C PHE A 23 -11.37 9.25 10.52
N GLU A 24 -12.34 9.74 11.30
CA GLU A 24 -13.50 10.45 10.78
C GLU A 24 -13.97 11.60 11.67
N ASN A 25 -14.66 12.59 11.07
CA ASN A 25 -15.25 13.74 11.76
C ASN A 25 -14.25 14.59 12.59
N THR A 26 -13.00 14.67 12.13
CA THR A 26 -11.94 15.51 12.75
C THR A 26 -11.51 16.67 11.85
N GLY A 27 -10.64 17.56 12.33
CA GLY A 27 -10.01 18.61 11.52
C GLY A 27 -9.11 18.01 10.43
N TYR A 28 -7.97 17.44 10.83
CA TYR A 28 -7.21 16.54 9.96
C TYR A 28 -7.30 15.13 10.51
N GLY A 29 -7.62 14.15 9.68
CA GLY A 29 -7.59 12.74 10.10
C GLY A 29 -6.21 12.37 10.66
N ILE A 30 -5.15 12.68 9.92
CA ILE A 30 -3.75 12.51 10.35
C ILE A 30 -2.95 13.78 10.02
N SER A 31 -2.11 14.24 10.94
CA SER A 31 -1.12 15.30 10.70
C SER A 31 0.28 14.80 11.04
N LEU A 32 1.19 14.99 10.10
CA LEU A 32 2.61 14.65 10.20
C LEU A 32 3.45 15.91 10.03
N LYS A 33 4.37 16.16 10.96
CA LYS A 33 5.25 17.34 10.93
C LYS A 33 6.68 16.99 11.32
N ASN A 34 7.59 17.91 11.04
CA ASN A 34 9.04 17.79 11.29
C ASN A 34 9.62 16.62 10.48
N GLN A 35 10.21 15.61 11.14
CA GLN A 35 10.92 14.49 10.49
C GLN A 35 10.10 13.19 10.55
N ALA A 36 8.77 13.28 10.62
CA ALA A 36 7.93 12.10 10.77
C ALA A 36 7.99 11.21 9.52
N ALA A 37 8.31 9.94 9.69
CA ALA A 37 8.40 8.95 8.62
C ALA A 37 7.65 7.64 8.93
N PRO A 38 6.37 7.69 9.37
CA PRO A 38 5.62 6.48 9.65
C PRO A 38 5.16 5.75 8.37
N LEU A 39 4.92 4.45 8.50
CA LEU A 39 4.12 3.69 7.53
C LEU A 39 2.64 3.89 7.86
N ILE A 40 1.90 4.53 6.94
CA ILE A 40 0.45 4.68 7.04
C ILE A 40 -0.16 3.64 6.09
N ARG A 41 -0.80 2.60 6.64
CA ARG A 41 -1.36 1.52 5.83
C ARG A 41 -2.77 1.09 6.20
N ASP A 42 -3.58 0.71 5.21
CA ASP A 42 -4.89 0.09 5.43
C ASP A 42 -5.83 0.92 6.35
N ASN A 43 -5.72 2.25 6.36
CA ASN A 43 -6.62 3.11 7.13
C ASN A 43 -7.75 3.66 6.25
N ALA A 44 -8.91 3.90 6.87
CA ALA A 44 -9.99 4.69 6.31
C ALA A 44 -9.96 6.10 6.90
N ILE A 45 -9.72 7.12 6.07
CA ILE A 45 -9.59 8.52 6.46
C ILE A 45 -10.67 9.30 5.73
N VAL A 46 -11.84 9.40 6.37
CA VAL A 46 -13.08 9.81 5.71
C VAL A 46 -13.82 10.88 6.49
N GLU A 47 -14.61 11.72 5.82
CA GLU A 47 -15.47 12.73 6.49
C GLU A 47 -14.75 13.69 7.45
N ASN A 48 -13.44 13.91 7.29
CA ASN A 48 -12.71 14.93 8.04
C ASN A 48 -12.76 16.27 7.30
N ARG A 49 -12.36 17.37 7.96
CA ARG A 49 -12.18 18.64 7.25
C ARG A 49 -11.07 18.54 6.20
N SER A 50 -10.02 17.76 6.48
CA SER A 50 -8.99 17.35 5.52
C SER A 50 -8.48 15.97 5.91
N GLY A 51 -8.06 15.16 4.95
CA GLY A 51 -7.65 13.78 5.25
C GLY A 51 -6.31 13.71 5.97
N ILE A 52 -5.20 13.95 5.25
CA ILE A 52 -3.83 13.89 5.78
C ILE A 52 -3.10 15.21 5.52
N LEU A 53 -2.47 15.78 6.54
CA LEU A 53 -1.46 16.84 6.40
C LEU A 53 -0.05 16.25 6.56
N ILE A 54 0.84 16.54 5.61
CA ILE A 54 2.24 16.13 5.61
C ILE A 54 3.10 17.38 5.44
N ALA A 55 3.84 17.77 6.48
CA ALA A 55 4.59 19.04 6.51
C ALA A 55 5.99 18.89 7.13
N GLY A 56 6.77 19.98 7.10
CA GLY A 56 8.17 19.97 7.52
C GLY A 56 9.05 19.23 6.51
N ASP A 57 9.80 18.25 6.98
CA ASP A 57 10.66 17.35 6.21
C ASP A 57 10.14 15.90 6.28
N SER A 58 8.84 15.72 6.58
CA SER A 58 8.24 14.40 6.83
C SER A 58 8.30 13.52 5.59
N GLN A 59 8.60 12.23 5.78
CA GLN A 59 8.77 11.23 4.72
C GLN A 59 7.94 9.96 4.97
N PRO A 60 6.61 10.08 5.16
CA PRO A 60 5.78 8.91 5.40
C PRO A 60 5.63 8.04 4.16
N ILE A 61 5.32 6.76 4.38
CA ILE A 61 4.98 5.81 3.32
C ILE A 61 3.47 5.56 3.39
N LEU A 62 2.74 5.86 2.32
CA LEU A 62 1.28 5.66 2.27
C LEU A 62 0.96 4.42 1.43
N ARG A 63 0.33 3.41 2.04
CA ARG A 63 -0.08 2.18 1.34
C ARG A 63 -1.54 1.81 1.60
N GLN A 64 -2.30 1.47 0.57
CA GLN A 64 -3.62 0.84 0.71
C GLN A 64 -4.62 1.62 1.61
N ASN A 65 -4.49 2.95 1.70
CA ASN A 65 -5.43 3.77 2.47
C ASN A 65 -6.64 4.19 1.62
N LEU A 66 -7.79 4.29 2.26
CA LEU A 66 -9.01 4.86 1.70
C LEU A 66 -9.17 6.30 2.22
N ILE A 67 -8.97 7.30 1.36
CA ILE A 67 -9.01 8.73 1.72
C ILE A 67 -10.09 9.42 0.90
N GLU A 68 -11.30 9.52 1.46
CA GLU A 68 -12.47 9.98 0.70
C GLU A 68 -13.44 10.81 1.50
N ARG A 69 -14.24 11.63 0.80
CA ARG A 69 -15.36 12.38 1.39
C ARG A 69 -14.93 13.31 2.52
N ASN A 70 -13.65 13.70 2.56
CA ASN A 70 -13.19 14.79 3.41
C ASN A 70 -13.71 16.11 2.81
N SER A 71 -14.15 17.06 3.64
CA SER A 71 -14.79 18.29 3.13
C SER A 71 -13.80 19.25 2.45
N GLY A 72 -12.51 19.10 2.71
CA GLY A 72 -11.40 19.79 2.04
C GLY A 72 -10.54 18.82 1.23
N ASP A 73 -9.23 18.98 1.26
CA ASP A 73 -8.31 18.12 0.50
C ASP A 73 -8.16 16.72 1.12
N GLY A 74 -7.91 15.72 0.29
CA GLY A 74 -7.60 14.35 0.73
C GLY A 74 -6.22 14.28 1.38
N VAL A 75 -5.17 14.61 0.63
CA VAL A 75 -3.78 14.69 1.14
C VAL A 75 -3.19 16.06 0.81
N VAL A 76 -2.65 16.74 1.82
CA VAL A 76 -1.97 18.05 1.70
C VAL A 76 -0.51 17.90 2.08
N ILE A 77 0.38 18.28 1.17
CA ILE A 77 1.83 18.19 1.32
C ILE A 77 2.40 19.61 1.32
N MET A 78 3.23 19.95 2.31
CA MET A 78 3.79 21.28 2.50
C MET A 78 5.29 21.24 2.75
N ASN A 79 5.96 22.38 2.60
CA ASN A 79 7.37 22.58 2.88
C ASN A 79 8.28 21.63 2.09
N GLN A 80 9.18 20.91 2.76
CA GLN A 80 10.15 19.97 2.19
C GLN A 80 9.69 18.50 2.34
N ALA A 81 8.42 18.27 2.68
CA ALA A 81 7.92 16.92 2.87
C ALA A 81 8.00 16.10 1.57
N THR A 82 8.48 14.87 1.68
CA THR A 82 8.66 13.92 0.56
C THR A 82 7.97 12.60 0.87
N PRO A 83 6.62 12.54 0.84
CA PRO A 83 5.92 11.30 1.07
C PRO A 83 6.10 10.31 -0.08
N ASP A 84 6.20 9.02 0.26
CA ASP A 84 6.17 7.93 -0.70
C ASP A 84 4.71 7.55 -1.00
N LEU A 85 4.19 8.04 -2.13
CA LEU A 85 2.88 7.70 -2.71
C LEU A 85 2.95 6.47 -3.65
N GLY A 86 3.96 5.62 -3.52
CA GLY A 86 4.18 4.43 -4.33
C GLY A 86 5.36 4.58 -5.28
N THR A 87 6.02 3.47 -5.55
CA THR A 87 7.12 3.34 -6.52
C THR A 87 6.79 2.28 -7.57
N ALA A 88 7.64 2.17 -8.60
CA ALA A 88 7.46 1.18 -9.66
C ALA A 88 7.45 -0.28 -9.14
N GLN A 89 8.24 -0.54 -8.10
CA GLN A 89 8.38 -1.85 -7.48
C GLN A 89 7.36 -2.07 -6.37
N THR A 90 6.98 -1.00 -5.66
CA THR A 90 6.03 -1.06 -4.54
C THR A 90 4.92 -0.02 -4.75
N PRO A 91 3.86 -0.36 -5.50
CA PRO A 91 2.75 0.55 -5.74
C PRO A 91 2.08 1.01 -4.44
N GLY A 92 1.53 2.23 -4.46
CA GLY A 92 0.85 2.84 -3.33
C GLY A 92 -0.44 2.12 -2.97
N GLY A 93 -1.28 1.79 -3.96
CA GLY A 93 -2.57 1.13 -3.73
C GLY A 93 -3.58 1.99 -2.95
N ASN A 94 -3.30 3.29 -2.75
CA ASN A 94 -4.22 4.18 -2.05
C ASN A 94 -5.37 4.56 -2.97
N THR A 95 -6.56 4.69 -2.39
CA THR A 95 -7.73 5.24 -3.06
C THR A 95 -7.98 6.63 -2.49
N ILE A 96 -7.76 7.67 -3.30
CA ILE A 96 -7.85 9.07 -2.87
C ILE A 96 -8.78 9.78 -3.85
N ARG A 97 -10.06 9.89 -3.50
CA ARG A 97 -11.11 10.41 -4.39
C ARG A 97 -12.25 11.04 -3.60
N ASN A 98 -13.13 11.77 -4.29
CA ASN A 98 -14.36 12.33 -3.72
C ASN A 98 -14.11 13.27 -2.51
N ASN A 99 -12.98 13.96 -2.46
CA ASN A 99 -12.71 14.97 -1.44
C ASN A 99 -13.24 16.35 -1.91
N GLY A 100 -13.64 17.24 -1.01
CA GLY A 100 -14.24 18.53 -1.38
C GLY A 100 -13.24 19.48 -2.07
N GLY A 101 -11.98 19.42 -1.67
CA GLY A 101 -10.85 20.17 -2.23
C GLY A 101 -10.17 19.43 -3.39
N PHE A 102 -8.86 19.23 -3.36
CA PHE A 102 -8.10 18.32 -4.24
C PHE A 102 -7.98 16.93 -3.60
N ASP A 103 -7.79 15.89 -4.41
CA ASP A 103 -7.50 14.56 -3.89
C ASP A 103 -6.08 14.53 -3.31
N VAL A 104 -5.11 15.10 -4.03
CA VAL A 104 -3.76 15.35 -3.52
C VAL A 104 -3.32 16.76 -3.92
N GLN A 105 -2.91 17.55 -2.94
CA GLN A 105 -2.30 18.86 -3.14
C GLN A 105 -0.86 18.86 -2.63
N ASN A 106 0.10 19.00 -3.54
CA ASN A 106 1.49 19.31 -3.22
C ASN A 106 1.73 20.83 -3.29
N ALA A 107 1.74 21.47 -2.12
CA ALA A 107 2.15 22.86 -1.94
C ALA A 107 3.62 22.98 -1.50
N GLY A 108 4.36 21.86 -1.45
CA GLY A 108 5.79 21.83 -1.18
C GLY A 108 6.64 22.02 -2.44
N THR A 109 7.95 21.89 -2.27
CA THR A 109 8.95 22.07 -3.35
C THR A 109 9.31 20.77 -4.06
N ALA A 110 9.06 19.61 -3.43
CA ALA A 110 9.45 18.31 -3.97
C ALA A 110 8.65 17.94 -5.23
N SER A 111 9.33 17.32 -6.20
CA SER A 111 8.67 16.63 -7.31
C SER A 111 8.30 15.23 -6.86
N LEU A 112 7.01 14.89 -6.89
CA LEU A 112 6.52 13.60 -6.41
C LEU A 112 5.96 12.76 -7.55
N THR A 113 6.00 11.45 -7.36
CA THR A 113 5.36 10.49 -8.25
C THR A 113 4.34 9.72 -7.45
N SER A 114 3.12 9.61 -7.98
CA SER A 114 2.07 8.77 -7.42
C SER A 114 1.94 7.52 -8.27
N PHE A 115 2.45 6.39 -7.76
CA PHE A 115 2.48 5.13 -8.51
C PHE A 115 1.42 4.15 -8.00
N GLY A 116 0.49 3.75 -8.88
CA GLY A 116 -0.53 2.74 -8.55
C GLY A 116 -1.54 3.16 -7.47
N ASN A 117 -1.83 4.46 -7.38
CA ASN A 117 -2.97 4.96 -6.60
C ASN A 117 -4.16 5.22 -7.52
N ILE A 118 -5.36 5.06 -6.96
CA ILE A 118 -6.62 5.41 -7.62
C ILE A 118 -6.96 6.84 -7.21
N LEU A 119 -6.64 7.78 -8.09
CA LEU A 119 -6.97 9.20 -7.95
C LEU A 119 -7.05 9.84 -9.35
N SER A 120 -7.86 10.89 -9.47
CA SER A 120 -8.07 11.52 -10.78
C SER A 120 -6.99 12.59 -11.04
N PRO A 121 -6.26 12.58 -12.18
CA PRO A 121 -5.20 13.55 -12.44
C PRO A 121 -5.66 15.02 -12.42
N ASN A 122 -6.90 15.30 -12.81
CA ASN A 122 -7.52 16.64 -12.74
C ASN A 122 -7.84 17.09 -11.30
N ARG A 123 -7.71 16.19 -10.33
CA ARG A 123 -7.94 16.42 -8.90
C ARG A 123 -6.63 16.47 -8.13
N VAL A 124 -5.50 16.55 -8.83
CA VAL A 124 -4.17 16.73 -8.27
C VAL A 124 -3.69 18.15 -8.52
N LYS A 125 -3.14 18.79 -7.50
CA LYS A 125 -2.54 20.13 -7.58
C LYS A 125 -1.08 20.10 -7.16
N GLY A 126 -0.24 20.83 -7.89
CA GLY A 126 1.20 20.92 -7.63
C GLY A 126 2.02 19.91 -8.41
N ASN A 127 3.32 19.85 -8.10
CA ASN A 127 4.28 19.03 -8.85
C ASN A 127 4.19 17.54 -8.46
N ILE A 128 3.16 16.87 -8.95
CA ILE A 128 2.93 15.43 -8.76
C ILE A 128 2.65 14.79 -10.12
N GLN A 129 3.51 13.86 -10.52
CA GLN A 129 3.26 13.00 -11.67
C GLN A 129 2.39 11.82 -11.24
N VAL A 130 1.14 11.80 -11.71
CA VAL A 130 0.26 10.64 -11.50
C VAL A 130 0.59 9.60 -12.54
N VAL A 131 1.23 8.51 -12.11
CA VAL A 131 1.43 7.34 -12.94
C VAL A 131 0.20 6.47 -12.74
N THR A 132 -0.81 6.74 -13.56
CA THR A 132 -1.86 5.78 -13.84
C THR A 132 -1.21 4.63 -14.59
N GLN A 133 -0.66 3.65 -13.86
CA GLN A 133 -0.79 2.32 -14.41
C GLN A 133 -2.29 2.12 -14.57
N SER A 134 -2.76 1.88 -15.81
CA SER A 134 -3.84 0.91 -15.95
C SER A 134 -3.36 -0.22 -15.09
N VAL A 135 -3.94 -0.41 -13.89
CA VAL A 135 -3.64 -1.60 -13.11
C VAL A 135 -3.85 -2.67 -14.17
N PRO A 136 -2.81 -3.39 -14.65
CA PRO A 136 -3.12 -4.69 -15.17
C PRO A 136 -3.82 -5.26 -13.95
N THR A 137 -5.13 -5.48 -14.01
CA THR A 137 -5.77 -6.39 -13.08
C THR A 137 -4.84 -7.58 -13.18
N ALA A 138 -3.89 -7.69 -12.26
CA ALA A 138 -2.86 -8.69 -12.34
C ALA A 138 -3.72 -9.90 -12.09
N ALA A 139 -4.15 -10.55 -13.17
CA ALA A 139 -5.13 -11.60 -13.14
C ALA A 139 -4.61 -12.52 -12.06
N SER A 140 -5.31 -12.61 -10.92
CA SER A 140 -4.76 -13.09 -9.66
C SER A 140 -3.90 -14.31 -9.95
N ALA A 141 -2.57 -14.11 -9.96
CA ALA A 141 -1.71 -15.12 -10.55
C ALA A 141 -1.80 -16.30 -9.60
N THR A 142 -2.28 -17.43 -10.12
CA THR A 142 -2.34 -18.65 -9.32
C THR A 142 -1.06 -19.42 -9.58
N LEU A 143 -0.20 -19.49 -8.56
CA LEU A 143 0.96 -20.37 -8.58
C LEU A 143 0.55 -21.72 -8.01
N PHE A 144 0.82 -22.79 -8.74
CA PHE A 144 0.53 -24.15 -8.31
C PHE A 144 1.78 -24.79 -7.73
N VAL A 145 1.64 -25.45 -6.58
CA VAL A 145 2.72 -26.16 -5.91
C VAL A 145 2.35 -27.62 -5.74
N ASN A 146 3.27 -28.53 -6.10
CA ASN A 146 3.11 -29.96 -5.88
C ASN A 146 4.48 -30.55 -5.51
N SER A 147 4.61 -31.07 -4.28
CA SER A 147 5.91 -31.58 -3.81
C SER A 147 6.37 -32.87 -4.50
N ALA A 148 5.45 -33.64 -5.09
CA ALA A 148 5.74 -34.89 -5.78
C ALA A 148 6.14 -34.67 -7.25
N THR A 149 5.42 -33.80 -7.97
CA THR A 149 5.56 -33.65 -9.43
C THR A 149 6.11 -32.28 -9.86
N GLY A 150 6.26 -31.33 -8.95
CA GLY A 150 6.69 -29.98 -9.26
C GLY A 150 8.19 -29.81 -9.51
N ASN A 151 8.56 -28.66 -10.07
CA ASN A 151 9.94 -28.26 -10.36
C ASN A 151 10.14 -26.76 -10.06
N ASP A 152 11.09 -26.42 -9.18
CA ASP A 152 11.35 -25.03 -8.77
C ASP A 152 12.04 -24.16 -9.82
N SER A 153 12.48 -24.76 -10.94
CA SER A 153 12.93 -24.01 -12.12
C SER A 153 11.79 -23.62 -13.07
N ALA A 154 10.55 -24.10 -12.83
CA ALA A 154 9.39 -23.79 -13.64
C ALA A 154 8.78 -22.42 -13.27
N SER A 155 7.80 -21.98 -14.06
CA SER A 155 7.04 -20.75 -13.82
C SER A 155 5.93 -20.90 -12.76
N GLY A 156 5.52 -22.13 -12.42
CA GLY A 156 4.46 -22.41 -11.44
C GLY A 156 3.03 -22.41 -12.00
N GLY A 157 2.86 -22.71 -13.29
CA GLY A 157 1.53 -22.90 -13.89
C GLY A 157 0.90 -24.24 -13.49
N GLN A 158 -0.39 -24.42 -13.81
CA GLN A 158 -1.14 -25.63 -13.41
C GLN A 158 -0.57 -26.93 -13.98
N SER A 159 -0.02 -26.91 -15.20
CA SER A 159 0.62 -28.05 -15.85
C SER A 159 2.11 -28.22 -15.49
N THR A 160 2.73 -27.18 -14.94
CA THR A 160 4.15 -27.14 -14.55
C THR A 160 4.30 -26.50 -13.16
N PRO A 161 3.77 -27.16 -12.12
CA PRO A 161 3.77 -26.60 -10.77
C PRO A 161 5.19 -26.46 -10.24
N LEU A 162 5.38 -25.52 -9.31
CA LEU A 162 6.58 -25.45 -8.49
C LEU A 162 6.64 -26.63 -7.54
N LYS A 163 7.85 -27.02 -7.13
CA LYS A 163 8.05 -28.12 -6.18
C LYS A 163 7.80 -27.66 -4.75
N THR A 164 8.29 -26.47 -4.40
CA THR A 164 8.27 -25.96 -3.01
C THR A 164 7.38 -24.72 -2.85
N ILE A 165 6.79 -24.61 -1.66
CA ILE A 165 6.06 -23.44 -1.19
C ILE A 165 7.04 -22.27 -1.04
N ALA A 166 8.27 -22.52 -0.55
CA ALA A 166 9.31 -21.50 -0.46
C ALA A 166 9.57 -20.79 -1.81
N LYS A 167 9.72 -21.57 -2.90
CA LYS A 167 9.91 -20.98 -4.23
C LYS A 167 8.70 -20.18 -4.68
N ALA A 168 7.49 -20.68 -4.43
CA ALA A 168 6.26 -19.98 -4.77
C ALA A 168 6.13 -18.63 -4.04
N ILE A 169 6.45 -18.57 -2.74
CA ILE A 169 6.47 -17.33 -1.95
C ILE A 169 7.47 -16.32 -2.51
N ILE A 170 8.67 -16.77 -2.89
CA ILE A 170 9.71 -15.89 -3.45
C ILE A 170 9.26 -15.30 -4.79
N SER A 171 8.61 -16.11 -5.63
CA SER A 171 8.08 -15.72 -6.95
C SER A 171 6.78 -14.92 -6.87
N ALA A 172 6.06 -14.96 -5.75
CA ALA A 172 4.77 -14.30 -5.56
C ALA A 172 4.89 -12.78 -5.42
N GLN A 173 3.87 -12.09 -5.94
CA GLN A 173 3.62 -10.67 -5.77
C GLN A 173 2.36 -10.46 -4.91
N SER A 174 2.11 -9.24 -4.46
CA SER A 174 0.86 -8.92 -3.76
C SER A 174 -0.35 -9.25 -4.65
N GLY A 175 -1.33 -9.98 -4.14
CA GLY A 175 -2.49 -10.50 -4.87
C GLY A 175 -2.32 -11.92 -5.45
N THR A 176 -1.14 -12.54 -5.35
CA THR A 176 -0.92 -13.94 -5.79
C THR A 176 -1.66 -14.93 -4.89
N LEU A 177 -2.34 -15.91 -5.51
CA LEU A 177 -2.87 -17.11 -4.86
C LEU A 177 -1.88 -18.27 -5.07
N ILE A 178 -1.34 -18.83 -4.00
CA ILE A 178 -0.54 -20.05 -4.04
C ILE A 178 -1.46 -21.22 -3.72
N GLN A 179 -1.73 -22.06 -4.72
CA GLN A 179 -2.54 -23.27 -4.55
C GLN A 179 -1.62 -24.47 -4.36
N VAL A 180 -1.71 -25.09 -3.18
CA VAL A 180 -0.85 -26.19 -2.76
C VAL A 180 -1.64 -27.49 -2.91
N ALA A 181 -1.11 -28.44 -3.67
CA ALA A 181 -1.68 -29.78 -3.80
C ALA A 181 -1.48 -30.59 -2.50
N PRO A 182 -2.30 -31.62 -2.24
CA PRO A 182 -2.03 -32.55 -1.15
C PRO A 182 -0.63 -33.15 -1.27
N GLY A 183 0.12 -33.15 -0.17
CA GLY A 183 1.48 -33.67 -0.15
C GLY A 183 2.21 -33.37 1.16
N SER A 184 3.42 -33.93 1.28
CA SER A 184 4.36 -33.54 2.34
C SER A 184 5.21 -32.38 1.86
N TYR A 185 5.30 -31.33 2.69
CA TYR A 185 6.12 -30.13 2.44
C TYR A 185 7.04 -29.95 3.64
N ASN A 186 8.23 -30.55 3.55
CA ASN A 186 9.21 -30.58 4.61
C ASN A 186 10.64 -30.44 4.04
N ALA A 187 11.64 -30.44 4.91
CA ALA A 187 13.04 -30.32 4.49
C ALA A 187 13.48 -31.46 3.55
N ALA A 188 12.95 -32.67 3.73
CA ALA A 188 13.25 -33.80 2.84
C ALA A 188 12.66 -33.64 1.44
N THR A 189 11.58 -32.86 1.29
CA THR A 189 11.00 -32.52 -0.02
C THR A 189 11.55 -31.21 -0.60
N GLY A 190 12.51 -30.57 0.08
CA GLY A 190 13.22 -29.39 -0.40
C GLY A 190 12.77 -28.05 0.21
N GLU A 191 11.81 -28.05 1.14
CA GLU A 191 11.42 -26.81 1.82
C GLU A 191 12.54 -26.28 2.72
N VAL A 192 12.68 -24.96 2.76
CA VAL A 192 13.55 -24.26 3.70
C VAL A 192 12.68 -23.42 4.62
N PHE A 193 12.73 -23.73 5.92
CA PHE A 193 11.97 -23.03 6.94
C PHE A 193 12.81 -21.92 7.60
N PRO A 194 12.21 -20.81 8.07
CA PRO A 194 10.76 -20.53 8.07
C PRO A 194 10.23 -20.06 6.71
N LEU A 195 8.97 -20.39 6.43
CA LEU A 195 8.24 -19.86 5.27
C LEU A 195 7.62 -18.52 5.65
N ILE A 196 8.13 -17.42 5.09
CA ILE A 196 7.69 -16.06 5.40
C ILE A 196 6.76 -15.56 4.29
N VAL A 197 5.45 -15.60 4.54
CA VAL A 197 4.45 -15.13 3.58
C VAL A 197 4.45 -13.60 3.54
N ARG A 198 4.62 -13.03 2.34
CA ARG A 198 4.59 -11.57 2.12
C ARG A 198 3.15 -11.04 2.21
N SER A 199 2.99 -9.78 2.64
CA SER A 199 1.68 -9.12 2.65
C SER A 199 1.01 -9.18 1.28
N GLY A 200 -0.29 -9.51 1.26
CA GLY A 200 -1.08 -9.66 0.04
C GLY A 200 -0.96 -11.01 -0.67
N VAL A 201 -0.13 -11.95 -0.21
CA VAL A 201 -0.07 -13.32 -0.76
C VAL A 201 -1.01 -14.24 0.02
N THR A 202 -1.83 -15.02 -0.68
CA THR A 202 -2.73 -16.01 -0.07
C THR A 202 -2.23 -17.42 -0.39
N ILE A 203 -2.20 -18.31 0.61
CA ILE A 203 -1.85 -19.73 0.41
C ILE A 203 -3.08 -20.58 0.75
N VAL A 204 -3.47 -21.48 -0.15
CA VAL A 204 -4.62 -22.38 0.03
C VAL A 204 -4.19 -23.81 -0.29
N GLY A 205 -4.48 -24.74 0.62
CA GLY A 205 -4.43 -26.18 0.34
C GLY A 205 -5.70 -26.65 -0.36
N LYS A 206 -5.58 -27.53 -1.34
CA LYS A 206 -6.70 -28.29 -1.90
C LYS A 206 -6.70 -29.73 -1.45
#